data_AF-A0A317UF73-F1
#
_entry.id   AF-A0A317UF73-F1
#
_cell.length_a   1.000
_cell.length_b   1.000
_cell.length_c   1.000
_cell.angle_alpha   90.00
_cell.angle_beta   90.00
_cell.angle_gamma   90.00
#
_symmetry.space_group_name_H-M   'P 1'
#
loop_
_entity.id
_entity.type
_entity.pdbx_description
1 polymer ?
#
loop_
_entity_poly.entity_id
_entity_poly.type
_entity_poly.pdbx_seq_one_letter_code
_entity_poly.pdbx_strand_id
1 'polypeptide(L)'
;MNLELFLATKTGTPIIGQIASVMGWIMDGIYKMLDGLFGIQNIGLCIIIFSILIFAFMTPLQIKQQKFSKLSAIMQPEIQKIQKKYQGKKDQASMMKMNEETQAVYQKYGVSPTGSCVQLAIQMPILFALYQVIYRIPAYVGSVKNIFTGVVDNLLAVNGYTDILQQFITDHSMTRVRLVMDSAGNATSNSIVDFLYALSPSQWKELAQMNQFSGFSDAITKASGNISKMQGFCGLNIADQPLYYIMEFFKNHGSLLLAIVALLIPVLAWATQMLNLKLMPQAATQPADGNDQASAMANSMKTMNMVMPLMSAFFCFTFPVGLGIYWIASAVVRSAQQFAINRHLDKMNIDDLVNENMKKIEAKRAKEGLPPQKITNQAHQSAKNINKPVINKGNSGNNGASDRAQKVDTAYEKARSAKPGSITAKANLVRDFDERNKKK
;
A
#
# COMPACT_ATOMS: atom_id res chain seq x y z
N MET A 1 3.58 8.01 -22.07
CA MET A 1 2.99 7.08 -21.08
C MET A 1 2.47 5.89 -21.86
N ASN A 2 3.14 4.75 -21.72
CA ASN A 2 3.54 3.93 -22.87
C ASN A 2 2.49 2.91 -23.34
N LEU A 3 2.55 2.71 -24.66
CA LEU A 3 1.87 1.78 -25.57
C LEU A 3 1.72 0.32 -25.08
N GLU A 4 2.52 -0.06 -24.08
CA GLU A 4 2.60 -1.36 -23.42
C GLU A 4 1.48 -1.63 -22.40
N LEU A 5 0.40 -0.83 -22.32
CA LEU A 5 -0.66 -0.97 -21.30
C LEU A 5 -1.91 -1.75 -21.75
N PHE A 6 -2.12 -2.01 -23.06
CA PHE A 6 -3.38 -2.59 -23.58
C PHE A 6 -3.34 -3.98 -24.26
N LEU A 7 -2.28 -4.80 -24.13
CA LEU A 7 -2.09 -6.04 -24.91
C LEU A 7 -1.84 -7.29 -24.04
N ALA A 8 -2.41 -8.47 -24.31
CA ALA A 8 -2.13 -9.77 -23.68
C ALA A 8 -0.73 -10.31 -23.95
N THR A 9 0.15 -9.50 -24.52
CA THR A 9 1.58 -9.69 -24.37
C THR A 9 1.96 -9.38 -22.93
N LYS A 10 2.64 -10.31 -22.25
CA LYS A 10 3.23 -10.03 -20.94
C LYS A 10 4.11 -8.78 -21.07
N THR A 11 4.11 -7.91 -20.06
CA THR A 11 4.93 -6.69 -20.15
C THR A 11 6.41 -7.04 -20.30
N GLY A 12 7.07 -6.41 -21.26
CA GLY A 12 8.51 -6.56 -21.48
C GLY A 12 9.36 -5.80 -20.46
N THR A 13 8.74 -5.03 -19.55
CA THR A 13 9.45 -4.21 -18.59
C THR A 13 10.21 -5.10 -17.60
N PRO A 14 11.56 -5.01 -17.52
CA PRO A 14 12.36 -5.80 -16.58
C PRO A 14 11.85 -5.63 -15.14
N ILE A 15 11.94 -6.69 -14.33
CA ILE A 15 11.39 -6.77 -12.96
C ILE A 15 9.85 -6.83 -12.92
N ILE A 16 9.14 -5.89 -13.55
CA ILE A 16 7.66 -5.86 -13.52
C ILE A 16 7.08 -7.10 -14.21
N GLY A 17 7.59 -7.48 -15.39
CA GLY A 17 7.12 -8.65 -16.12
C GLY A 17 7.37 -9.98 -15.41
N GLN A 18 8.47 -10.06 -14.65
CA GLN A 18 8.80 -11.22 -13.84
C GLN A 18 7.87 -11.33 -12.64
N ILE A 19 7.68 -10.24 -11.89
CA ILE A 19 6.74 -10.19 -10.76
C ILE A 19 5.33 -10.50 -11.25
N ALA A 20 4.89 -9.91 -12.37
CA ALA A 20 3.57 -10.14 -12.94
C ALA A 20 3.38 -11.61 -13.37
N SER A 21 4.41 -12.25 -13.91
CA SER A 21 4.36 -13.67 -14.27
C SER A 21 4.18 -14.56 -13.04
N VAL A 22 4.93 -14.31 -11.97
CA VAL A 22 4.78 -15.05 -10.71
C VAL A 22 3.39 -14.84 -10.11
N MET A 23 2.91 -13.59 -10.09
CA MET A 23 1.55 -13.27 -9.66
C MET A 23 0.49 -13.97 -10.51
N GLY A 24 0.70 -14.05 -11.83
CA GLY A 24 -0.15 -14.79 -12.75
C GLY A 24 -0.24 -16.27 -12.41
N TRP A 25 0.88 -16.92 -12.11
CA TRP A 25 0.90 -18.32 -11.67
C TRP A 25 0.16 -18.53 -10.36
N ILE A 26 0.30 -17.61 -9.40
CA ILE A 26 -0.45 -17.65 -8.15
C ILE A 26 -1.95 -17.53 -8.44
N MET A 27 -2.36 -16.57 -9.28
CA MET A 27 -3.76 -16.38 -9.65
C MET A 27 -4.34 -17.58 -10.40
N ASP A 28 -3.58 -18.21 -11.30
CA ASP A 28 -3.94 -19.45 -11.98
C ASP A 28 -4.07 -20.63 -11.02
N GLY A 29 -3.16 -20.74 -10.05
CA GLY A 29 -3.25 -21.73 -8.98
C GLY A 29 -4.50 -21.57 -8.12
N ILE A 30 -4.84 -20.33 -7.75
CA ILE A 30 -6.09 -20.02 -7.02
C ILE A 30 -7.31 -20.41 -7.85
N TYR A 31 -7.31 -20.07 -9.13
CA TYR A 31 -8.41 -20.43 -10.03
C TYR A 31 -8.60 -21.95 -10.10
N LYS A 32 -7.52 -22.70 -10.35
CA LYS A 32 -7.54 -24.18 -10.37
C LYS A 32 -7.99 -24.79 -9.06
N MET A 33 -7.58 -24.22 -7.94
CA MET A 33 -7.99 -24.67 -6.61
C MET A 33 -9.49 -24.44 -6.39
N LEU A 34 -10.03 -23.27 -6.74
CA LEU A 34 -11.45 -22.98 -6.60
C LEU A 34 -12.32 -23.85 -7.51
N ASP A 35 -11.90 -24.03 -8.75
CA ASP A 35 -12.59 -24.89 -9.71
C ASP A 35 -12.53 -26.36 -9.29
N GLY A 36 -11.35 -26.87 -8.93
CA GLY A 36 -11.16 -28.28 -8.57
C GLY A 36 -11.77 -28.69 -7.23
N LEU A 37 -11.78 -27.82 -6.21
CA LEU A 37 -12.30 -28.15 -4.88
C LEU A 37 -13.78 -27.81 -4.71
N PHE A 38 -14.24 -26.73 -5.35
CA PHE A 38 -15.57 -26.17 -5.10
C PHE A 38 -16.43 -26.01 -6.37
N GLY A 39 -15.88 -26.27 -7.56
CA GLY A 39 -16.56 -26.01 -8.83
C GLY A 39 -16.81 -24.52 -9.08
N ILE A 40 -16.05 -23.64 -8.41
CA ILE A 40 -16.26 -22.19 -8.45
C ILE A 40 -15.34 -21.57 -9.50
N GLN A 41 -15.92 -21.24 -10.66
CA GLN A 41 -15.24 -20.55 -11.76
C GLN A 41 -15.55 -19.05 -11.69
N ASN A 42 -14.94 -18.34 -10.73
CA ASN A 42 -15.21 -16.91 -10.50
C ASN A 42 -13.93 -16.10 -10.30
N ILE A 43 -13.64 -15.20 -11.25
CA ILE A 43 -12.41 -14.39 -11.21
C ILE A 43 -12.46 -13.33 -10.09
N GLY A 44 -13.62 -12.77 -9.78
CA GLY A 44 -13.76 -11.81 -8.67
C GLY A 44 -13.35 -12.42 -7.32
N LEU A 45 -13.76 -13.66 -7.05
CA LEU A 45 -13.31 -14.42 -5.87
C LEU A 45 -11.82 -14.75 -5.94
N CYS A 46 -11.29 -15.11 -7.12
CA CYS A 46 -9.86 -15.30 -7.30
C CYS A 46 -9.07 -14.04 -6.91
N ILE A 47 -9.53 -12.85 -7.31
CA ILE A 47 -8.89 -11.57 -6.97
C ILE A 47 -8.88 -11.31 -5.45
N ILE A 48 -9.97 -11.65 -4.75
CA ILE A 48 -10.05 -11.49 -3.29
C ILE A 48 -9.04 -12.40 -2.58
N ILE A 49 -9.03 -13.70 -2.92
CA ILE A 49 -8.09 -14.67 -2.34
C ILE A 49 -6.65 -14.30 -2.68
N PHE A 50 -6.41 -13.90 -3.93
CA PHE A 50 -5.10 -13.45 -4.38
C PHE A 50 -4.62 -12.25 -3.55
N SER A 51 -5.50 -11.28 -3.30
CA SER A 51 -5.19 -10.14 -2.43
C SER A 51 -4.80 -10.60 -1.03
N ILE A 52 -5.58 -11.49 -0.42
CA ILE A 52 -5.27 -12.03 0.92
C ILE A 52 -3.89 -12.70 0.94
N LEU A 53 -3.60 -13.55 -0.05
CA LEU A 53 -2.34 -14.30 -0.12
C LEU A 53 -1.12 -13.39 -0.35
N ILE A 54 -1.18 -12.47 -1.31
CA ILE A 54 -0.08 -11.53 -1.58
C ILE A 54 0.22 -10.70 -0.34
N PHE A 55 -0.81 -10.16 0.31
CA PHE A 55 -0.61 -9.36 1.52
C PHE A 55 -0.12 -10.22 2.69
N ALA A 56 -0.54 -11.48 2.81
CA ALA A 56 0.00 -12.41 3.79
C ALA A 56 1.51 -12.64 3.60
N PHE A 57 1.97 -12.89 2.36
CA PHE A 57 3.41 -13.01 2.06
C PHE A 57 4.18 -11.71 2.30
N MET A 58 3.55 -10.56 2.09
CA MET A 58 4.17 -9.25 2.35
C MET A 58 4.15 -8.84 3.83
N THR A 59 3.46 -9.57 4.72
CA THR A 59 3.34 -9.21 6.15
C THR A 59 4.69 -8.93 6.83
N PRO A 60 5.76 -9.74 6.65
CA PRO A 60 7.05 -9.47 7.30
C PRO A 60 7.68 -8.14 6.87
N LEU A 61 7.50 -7.77 5.59
CA LEU A 61 7.94 -6.49 5.06
C LEU A 61 7.09 -5.36 5.65
N GLN A 62 5.77 -5.52 5.71
CA GLN A 62 4.87 -4.54 6.31
C GLN A 62 5.17 -4.31 7.80
N ILE A 63 5.49 -5.35 8.58
CA ILE A 63 5.92 -5.20 9.98
C ILE A 63 7.17 -4.31 10.09
N LYS A 64 8.16 -4.51 9.21
CA LYS A 64 9.37 -3.66 9.19
C LYS A 64 9.05 -2.21 8.83
N GLN A 65 8.20 -2.00 7.82
CA GLN A 65 7.74 -0.66 7.43
C GLN A 65 6.99 0.03 8.57
N GLN A 66 6.15 -0.73 9.28
CA GLN A 66 5.34 -0.24 10.38
C GLN A 66 6.17 0.11 11.63
N LYS A 67 7.17 -0.71 11.96
CA LYS A 67 8.17 -0.39 13.00
C LYS A 67 8.89 0.91 12.69
N PHE A 68 9.32 1.10 11.44
CA PHE A 68 9.97 2.33 11.01
C PHE A 68 9.03 3.53 11.14
N SER A 69 7.79 3.43 10.65
CA SER A 69 6.78 4.50 10.76
C SER A 69 6.53 4.92 12.22
N LYS A 70 6.44 3.97 13.15
CA LYS A 70 6.28 4.25 14.58
C LYS A 70 7.49 4.99 15.17
N LEU A 71 8.71 4.55 14.86
CA LEU A 71 9.94 5.24 15.28
C LEU A 71 10.02 6.65 14.68
N SER A 72 9.64 6.81 13.41
CA SER A 72 9.54 8.13 12.78
C SER A 72 8.58 9.03 13.54
N ALA A 73 7.38 8.58 13.90
CA ALA A 73 6.43 9.39 14.66
C ALA A 73 7.00 9.89 16.01
N ILE A 74 7.85 9.09 16.66
CA ILE A 74 8.52 9.45 17.92
C ILE A 74 9.69 10.42 17.71
N MET A 75 10.44 10.27 16.61
CA MET A 75 11.53 11.17 16.25
C MET A 75 11.04 12.55 15.79
N GLN A 76 9.87 12.62 15.18
CA GLN A 76 9.32 13.85 14.59
C GLN A 76 9.34 15.08 15.52
N PRO A 77 8.95 15.02 16.81
CA PRO A 77 9.09 16.18 17.69
C PRO A 77 10.55 16.63 17.91
N GLU A 78 11.54 15.74 17.88
CA GLU A 78 12.96 16.12 17.92
C GLU A 78 13.41 16.77 16.62
N ILE A 79 13.01 16.20 15.48
CA ILE A 79 13.27 16.76 14.15
C ILE A 79 12.63 18.16 14.00
N GLN A 80 11.41 18.35 14.50
CA GLN A 80 10.73 19.65 14.48
C GLN A 80 11.44 20.69 15.35
N LYS A 81 11.98 20.32 16.50
CA LYS A 81 12.79 21.22 17.33
C LYS A 81 14.05 21.68 16.58
N ILE A 82 14.70 20.77 15.86
CA ILE A 82 15.86 21.10 15.02
C ILE A 82 15.42 22.05 13.89
N GLN A 83 14.35 21.73 13.16
CA GLN A 83 13.83 22.60 12.09
C GLN A 83 13.52 24.01 12.60
N LYS A 84 12.87 24.14 13.76
CA LYS A 84 12.61 25.45 14.41
C LYS A 84 13.89 26.19 14.79
N LYS A 85 14.91 25.49 15.29
CA LYS A 85 16.21 26.10 15.66
C LYS A 85 16.94 26.74 14.47
N TYR A 86 16.69 26.23 13.26
CA TYR A 86 17.28 26.72 12.02
C TYR A 86 16.29 27.49 11.13
N GLN A 87 15.09 27.78 11.63
CA GLN A 87 14.07 28.49 10.88
C GLN A 87 14.56 29.84 10.38
N GLY A 88 14.28 30.17 9.11
CA GLY A 88 14.73 31.40 8.46
C GLY A 88 16.23 31.45 8.11
N LYS A 89 17.05 30.47 8.50
CA LYS A 89 18.47 30.42 8.15
C LYS A 89 18.67 29.72 6.81
N LYS A 90 19.17 30.44 5.81
CA LYS A 90 19.43 29.93 4.45
C LYS A 90 20.92 29.76 4.13
N ASP A 91 21.80 30.08 5.06
CA ASP A 91 23.25 29.92 4.84
C ASP A 91 23.63 28.43 4.76
N GLN A 92 24.63 28.13 3.93
CA GLN A 92 25.04 26.76 3.63
C GLN A 92 25.50 26.02 4.91
N ALA A 93 26.16 26.74 5.83
CA ALA A 93 26.64 26.17 7.09
C ALA A 93 25.48 25.78 8.02
N SER A 94 24.45 26.62 8.15
CA SER A 94 23.23 26.31 8.90
C SER A 94 22.48 25.12 8.32
N MET A 95 22.38 25.02 6.99
CA MET A 95 21.74 23.88 6.34
C MET A 95 22.53 22.58 6.56
N MET A 96 23.87 22.62 6.49
CA MET A 96 24.70 21.46 6.82
C MET A 96 24.53 21.04 8.29
N LYS A 97 24.56 21.98 9.23
CA LYS A 97 24.36 21.68 10.66
C LYS A 97 22.96 21.15 10.95
N MET A 98 21.93 21.69 10.29
CA MET A 98 20.57 21.17 10.41
C MET A 98 20.49 19.72 9.93
N ASN A 99 21.12 19.39 8.81
CA ASN A 99 21.18 18.03 8.29
C ASN A 99 21.96 17.09 9.21
N GLU A 100 23.07 17.54 9.79
CA GLU A 100 23.88 16.79 10.76
C GLU A 100 23.09 16.49 12.05
N GLU A 101 22.46 17.49 12.66
CA GLU A 101 21.62 17.31 13.86
C GLU A 101 20.43 16.39 13.57
N THR A 102 19.81 16.55 12.40
CA THR A 102 18.74 15.66 11.93
C THR A 102 19.23 14.23 11.81
N GLN A 103 20.39 14.02 11.18
CA GLN A 103 21.00 12.70 11.03
C GLN A 103 21.38 12.09 12.38
N ALA A 104 21.84 12.90 13.34
CA ALA A 104 22.14 12.44 14.70
C ALA A 104 20.89 11.91 15.41
N VAL A 105 19.72 12.53 15.20
CA VAL A 105 18.44 11.98 15.69
C VAL A 105 18.16 10.63 15.04
N TYR A 106 18.26 10.51 13.71
CA TYR A 106 18.08 9.21 13.05
C TYR A 106 19.02 8.12 13.61
N GLN A 107 20.29 8.46 13.83
CA GLN A 107 21.28 7.56 14.43
C GLN A 107 20.94 7.18 15.87
N LYS A 108 20.44 8.13 16.69
CA LYS A 108 20.01 7.88 18.08
C LYS A 108 18.93 6.80 18.17
N TYR A 109 18.04 6.72 17.18
CA TYR A 109 16.95 5.74 17.13
C TYR A 109 17.28 4.50 16.27
N GLY A 110 18.53 4.38 15.78
CA GLY A 110 18.97 3.26 14.96
C GLY A 110 18.24 3.12 13.63
N VAL A 111 17.84 4.23 13.02
CA VAL A 111 17.06 4.25 11.77
C VAL A 111 17.70 5.16 10.73
N SER A 112 17.38 4.95 9.45
CA SER A 112 17.90 5.75 8.34
C SER A 112 16.81 6.65 7.73
N PRO A 113 17.12 7.88 7.30
CA PRO A 113 16.20 8.72 6.53
C PRO A 113 15.66 8.03 5.25
N THR A 114 16.44 7.12 4.67
CA THR A 114 16.07 6.38 3.45
C THR A 114 15.07 5.23 3.68
N GLY A 115 14.75 4.90 4.94
CA GLY A 115 13.77 3.83 5.24
C GLY A 115 12.40 4.08 4.59
N SER A 116 11.95 5.34 4.56
CA SER A 116 10.68 5.73 3.96
C SER A 116 10.64 5.57 2.44
N CYS A 117 11.72 5.92 1.73
CA CYS A 117 11.72 5.87 0.27
C CYS A 117 11.88 4.44 -0.26
N VAL A 118 12.58 3.57 0.48
CA VAL A 118 12.71 2.14 0.16
C VAL A 118 11.35 1.44 0.17
N GLN A 119 10.45 1.82 1.08
CA GLN A 119 9.08 1.28 1.12
C GLN A 119 8.33 1.55 -0.19
N LEU A 120 8.33 2.80 -0.66
CA LEU A 120 7.64 3.17 -1.91
C LEU A 120 8.30 2.49 -3.12
N ALA A 121 9.63 2.44 -3.16
CA ALA A 121 10.38 1.83 -4.25
C ALA A 121 10.09 0.33 -4.41
N ILE A 122 9.90 -0.41 -3.31
CA ILE A 122 9.53 -1.83 -3.37
C ILE A 122 8.06 -2.01 -3.73
N GLN A 123 7.18 -1.13 -3.25
CA GLN A 123 5.74 -1.25 -3.47
C GLN A 123 5.33 -0.95 -4.92
N MET A 124 6.01 -0.01 -5.59
CA MET A 124 5.63 0.45 -6.93
C MET A 124 5.69 -0.67 -7.99
N PRO A 125 6.78 -1.45 -8.13
CA PRO A 125 6.82 -2.59 -9.06
C PRO A 125 5.73 -3.63 -8.79
N ILE A 126 5.43 -3.89 -7.52
CA ILE A 126 4.39 -4.84 -7.10
C ILE A 126 3.00 -4.34 -7.53
N LEU A 127 2.71 -3.06 -7.33
CA LEU A 127 1.44 -2.45 -7.74
C LEU A 127 1.26 -2.50 -9.27
N PHE A 128 2.30 -2.14 -10.04
CA PHE A 128 2.23 -2.19 -11.50
C PHE A 128 2.12 -3.62 -12.04
N ALA A 129 2.86 -4.56 -11.46
CA ALA A 129 2.76 -5.97 -11.84
C ALA A 129 1.35 -6.52 -11.60
N LEU A 130 0.76 -6.19 -10.46
CA LEU A 130 -0.59 -6.61 -10.12
C LEU A 130 -1.63 -5.97 -11.04
N TYR A 131 -1.49 -4.68 -11.35
CA TYR A 131 -2.35 -4.01 -12.33
C TYR A 131 -2.33 -4.74 -13.67
N GLN A 132 -1.15 -5.16 -14.13
CA GLN A 132 -1.03 -5.91 -15.38
C GLN A 132 -1.74 -7.27 -15.33
N VAL A 133 -1.63 -8.00 -14.23
CA VAL A 133 -2.30 -9.30 -14.08
C VAL A 133 -3.81 -9.17 -14.11
N ILE A 134 -4.38 -8.16 -13.43
CA ILE A 134 -5.84 -7.95 -13.39
C ILE A 134 -6.37 -7.38 -14.70
N TYR A 135 -5.63 -6.49 -15.35
CA TYR A 135 -6.07 -5.91 -16.62
C TYR A 135 -5.98 -6.92 -17.78
N ARG A 136 -4.99 -7.82 -17.74
CA ARG A 136 -4.71 -8.81 -18.79
C ARG A 136 -4.78 -10.23 -18.26
N ILE A 137 -5.87 -10.56 -17.57
CA ILE A 137 -6.03 -11.86 -16.93
C ILE A 137 -5.68 -13.02 -17.89
N PRO A 138 -6.16 -13.09 -19.15
CA PRO A 138 -5.80 -14.19 -20.05
C PRO A 138 -4.30 -14.30 -20.38
N ALA A 139 -3.54 -13.22 -20.27
CA ALA A 139 -2.08 -13.24 -20.52
C ALA A 139 -1.28 -13.91 -19.40
N TYR A 140 -1.82 -13.85 -18.18
CA TYR A 140 -1.15 -14.28 -16.96
C TYR A 140 -1.79 -15.54 -16.34
N VAL A 141 -3.07 -15.78 -16.61
CA VAL A 141 -3.87 -16.88 -16.07
C VAL A 141 -4.20 -17.85 -17.21
N GLY A 142 -3.40 -18.92 -17.32
CA GLY A 142 -3.51 -19.90 -18.41
C GLY A 142 -4.89 -20.57 -18.48
N SER A 143 -5.50 -20.85 -17.33
CA SER A 143 -6.84 -21.45 -17.26
C SER A 143 -7.91 -20.57 -17.92
N VAL A 144 -7.77 -19.24 -17.81
CA VAL A 144 -8.66 -18.28 -18.48
C VAL A 144 -8.34 -18.21 -19.97
N LYS A 145 -7.05 -18.22 -20.35
CA LYS A 145 -6.62 -18.22 -21.76
C LYS A 145 -7.19 -19.42 -22.52
N ASN A 146 -7.17 -20.59 -21.91
CA ASN A 146 -7.56 -21.86 -22.54
C ASN A 146 -9.04 -21.90 -22.97
N ILE A 147 -9.88 -21.03 -22.41
CA ILE A 147 -11.29 -20.89 -22.81
C ILE A 147 -11.40 -20.37 -24.25
N PHE A 148 -10.44 -19.56 -24.67
CA PHE A 148 -10.43 -18.91 -25.97
C PHE A 148 -9.73 -19.73 -27.04
N THR A 149 -8.88 -20.71 -26.68
CA THR A 149 -8.05 -21.47 -27.63
C THR A 149 -8.86 -22.01 -28.79
N GLY A 150 -9.98 -22.69 -28.54
CA GLY A 150 -10.81 -23.23 -29.61
C GLY A 150 -11.43 -22.17 -30.53
N VAL A 151 -11.78 -20.98 -30.02
CA VAL A 151 -12.29 -19.89 -30.86
C VAL A 151 -11.16 -19.24 -31.65
N VAL A 152 -10.00 -19.04 -31.03
CA VAL A 152 -8.82 -18.45 -31.65
C VAL A 152 -8.32 -19.32 -32.80
N ASP A 153 -8.21 -20.63 -32.59
CA ASP A 153 -7.74 -21.57 -33.62
C ASP A 153 -8.65 -21.55 -34.85
N ASN A 154 -9.97 -21.48 -34.63
CA ASN A 154 -10.94 -21.36 -35.72
C ASN A 154 -10.89 -19.99 -36.41
N LEU A 155 -10.72 -18.90 -35.68
CA LEU A 155 -10.57 -17.55 -36.25
C LEU A 155 -9.33 -17.44 -37.12
N LEU A 156 -8.19 -18.00 -36.67
CA LEU A 156 -6.94 -18.01 -37.43
C LEU A 156 -7.04 -18.79 -38.74
N ALA A 157 -7.98 -19.73 -38.85
CA ALA A 157 -8.25 -20.49 -40.07
C ALA A 157 -9.12 -19.72 -41.09
N VAL A 158 -9.73 -18.59 -40.70
CA VAL A 158 -10.57 -17.78 -41.60
C VAL A 158 -9.71 -16.82 -42.40
N ASN A 159 -9.80 -16.88 -43.74
CA ASN A 159 -9.12 -15.93 -44.61
C ASN A 159 -9.60 -14.49 -44.34
N GLY A 160 -8.67 -13.56 -44.15
CA GLY A 160 -8.98 -12.16 -43.87
C GLY A 160 -9.49 -11.90 -42.45
N TYR A 161 -9.32 -12.83 -41.50
CA TYR A 161 -9.78 -12.65 -40.11
C TYR A 161 -9.28 -11.36 -39.49
N THR A 162 -8.04 -10.94 -39.79
CA THR A 162 -7.45 -9.70 -39.26
C THR A 162 -8.30 -8.48 -39.60
N ASP A 163 -8.75 -8.35 -40.85
CA ASP A 163 -9.56 -7.22 -41.30
C ASP A 163 -10.96 -7.27 -40.74
N ILE A 164 -11.56 -8.47 -40.68
CA ILE A 164 -12.87 -8.70 -40.07
C ILE A 164 -12.88 -8.22 -38.61
N LEU A 165 -11.85 -8.61 -37.84
CA LEU A 165 -11.72 -8.22 -36.44
C LEU A 165 -11.41 -6.73 -36.28
N GLN A 166 -10.59 -6.12 -37.14
CA GLN A 166 -10.36 -4.67 -37.13
C GLN A 166 -11.64 -3.88 -37.41
N GLN A 167 -12.42 -4.33 -38.39
CA GLN A 167 -13.69 -3.71 -38.73
C GLN A 167 -14.67 -3.82 -37.54
N PHE A 168 -14.79 -5.01 -36.95
CA PHE A 168 -15.63 -5.21 -35.75
C PHE A 168 -15.23 -4.25 -34.60
N ILE A 169 -13.92 -4.13 -34.31
CA ILE A 169 -13.41 -3.20 -33.28
C ILE A 169 -13.84 -1.75 -33.59
N THR A 170 -13.76 -1.36 -34.86
CA THR A 170 -14.08 0.00 -35.32
C THR A 170 -15.59 0.26 -35.23
N ASP A 171 -16.40 -0.65 -35.76
CA ASP A 171 -17.86 -0.55 -35.79
C ASP A 171 -18.46 -0.45 -34.38
N HIS A 172 -17.84 -1.14 -33.42
CA HIS A 172 -18.24 -1.10 -32.01
C HIS A 172 -17.49 -0.08 -31.16
N SER A 173 -16.64 0.76 -31.75
CA SER A 173 -15.86 1.79 -31.04
C SER A 173 -15.10 1.22 -29.82
N MET A 174 -14.49 0.05 -29.97
CA MET A 174 -13.80 -0.65 -28.89
C MET A 174 -12.46 0.00 -28.56
N THR A 175 -12.47 1.04 -27.74
CA THR A 175 -11.28 1.85 -27.40
C THR A 175 -10.22 1.12 -26.56
N ARG A 176 -10.56 -0.03 -25.96
CA ARG A 176 -9.65 -0.80 -25.07
C ARG A 176 -8.90 -1.91 -25.78
N VAL A 177 -9.23 -2.19 -27.04
CA VAL A 177 -8.66 -3.30 -27.80
C VAL A 177 -7.90 -2.76 -29.00
N ARG A 178 -6.69 -3.27 -29.20
CA ARG A 178 -5.95 -3.08 -30.43
C ARG A 178 -5.29 -4.38 -30.82
N LEU A 179 -5.49 -4.79 -32.07
CA LEU A 179 -4.82 -5.97 -32.61
C LEU A 179 -3.33 -5.71 -32.79
N VAL A 180 -2.52 -6.69 -32.40
CA VAL A 180 -1.07 -6.68 -32.58
C VAL A 180 -0.76 -7.53 -33.78
N MET A 181 -0.06 -6.94 -34.74
CA MET A 181 0.31 -7.63 -35.98
C MET A 181 1.66 -8.32 -35.83
N ASP A 182 1.77 -9.50 -36.42
CA ASP A 182 3.04 -10.18 -36.62
C ASP A 182 3.83 -9.56 -37.79
N SER A 183 5.00 -10.14 -38.09
CA SER A 183 5.85 -9.68 -39.19
C SER A 183 5.21 -9.83 -40.59
N ALA A 184 4.16 -10.64 -40.71
CA ALA A 184 3.40 -10.83 -41.94
C ALA A 184 2.16 -9.92 -42.02
N GLY A 185 1.92 -9.08 -41.02
CA GLY A 185 0.77 -8.17 -40.96
C GLY A 185 -0.52 -8.80 -40.42
N ASN A 186 -0.45 -10.03 -39.90
CA ASN A 186 -1.62 -10.74 -39.38
C ASN A 186 -1.78 -10.53 -37.87
N ALA A 187 -3.02 -10.46 -37.39
CA ALA A 187 -3.29 -10.31 -35.96
C ALA A 187 -2.85 -11.56 -35.17
N THR A 188 -2.04 -11.35 -34.14
CA THR A 188 -1.48 -12.42 -33.31
C THR A 188 -2.55 -13.10 -32.45
N SER A 189 -2.37 -14.41 -32.18
CA SER A 189 -3.23 -15.21 -31.30
C SER A 189 -3.50 -14.53 -29.95
N ASN A 190 -2.49 -13.95 -29.30
CA ASN A 190 -2.66 -13.25 -28.02
C ASN A 190 -3.56 -12.00 -28.16
N SER A 191 -3.42 -11.24 -29.25
CA SER A 191 -4.27 -10.07 -29.48
C SER A 191 -5.73 -10.43 -29.83
N ILE A 192 -5.96 -11.60 -30.42
CA ILE A 192 -7.31 -12.15 -30.60
C ILE A 192 -7.90 -12.52 -29.24
N VAL A 193 -7.11 -13.11 -28.33
CA VAL A 193 -7.57 -13.38 -26.95
C VAL A 193 -7.97 -12.09 -26.22
N ASP A 194 -7.20 -10.99 -26.37
CA ASP A 194 -7.58 -9.68 -25.80
C ASP A 194 -8.91 -9.18 -26.35
N PHE A 195 -9.05 -9.27 -27.68
CA PHE A 195 -10.26 -8.86 -28.36
C PHE A 195 -11.46 -9.62 -27.80
N LEU A 196 -11.39 -10.96 -27.78
CA LEU A 196 -12.46 -11.82 -27.27
C LEU A 196 -12.76 -11.54 -25.80
N TYR A 197 -11.74 -11.39 -24.95
CA TYR A 197 -11.93 -11.14 -23.52
C TYR A 197 -12.60 -9.79 -23.22
N ALA A 198 -12.47 -8.82 -24.12
CA ALA A 198 -13.04 -7.49 -23.99
C ALA A 198 -14.48 -7.36 -24.53
N LEU A 199 -15.02 -8.39 -25.20
CA LEU A 199 -16.36 -8.36 -25.77
C LEU A 199 -17.44 -8.35 -24.69
N SER A 200 -18.44 -7.50 -24.86
CA SER A 200 -19.68 -7.51 -24.08
C SER A 200 -20.54 -8.73 -24.44
N PRO A 201 -21.53 -9.10 -23.60
CA PRO A 201 -22.44 -10.20 -23.92
C PRO A 201 -23.23 -10.03 -25.23
N SER A 202 -23.53 -8.79 -25.66
CA SER A 202 -24.19 -8.54 -26.95
C SER A 202 -23.22 -8.71 -28.12
N GLN A 203 -22.00 -8.18 -27.99
CA GLN A 203 -20.96 -8.30 -29.02
C GLN A 203 -20.55 -9.75 -29.25
N TRP A 204 -20.54 -10.59 -28.21
CA TRP A 204 -20.35 -12.04 -28.35
C TRP A 204 -21.42 -12.69 -29.22
N LYS A 205 -22.69 -12.30 -29.07
CA LYS A 205 -23.79 -12.83 -29.89
C LYS A 205 -23.66 -12.39 -31.33
N GLU A 206 -23.33 -11.11 -31.56
CA GLU A 206 -23.11 -10.56 -32.89
C GLU A 206 -21.95 -11.26 -33.59
N LEU A 207 -20.83 -11.48 -32.88
CA LEU A 207 -19.70 -12.25 -33.39
C LEU A 207 -20.10 -13.68 -33.79
N ALA A 208 -20.90 -14.37 -32.95
CA ALA A 208 -21.37 -15.73 -33.24
C ALA A 208 -22.31 -15.80 -34.46
N GLN A 209 -22.97 -14.70 -34.83
CA GLN A 209 -23.92 -14.61 -35.93
C GLN A 209 -23.28 -14.16 -37.25
N MET A 210 -21.99 -13.81 -37.27
CA MET A 210 -21.31 -13.44 -38.50
C MET A 210 -21.26 -14.63 -39.46
N ASN A 211 -21.67 -14.41 -40.73
CA ASN A 211 -21.72 -15.45 -41.75
C ASN A 211 -20.36 -16.16 -41.91
N GLN A 212 -19.27 -15.40 -41.82
CA GLN A 212 -17.88 -15.86 -41.90
C GLN A 212 -17.51 -16.84 -40.77
N PHE A 213 -18.22 -16.82 -39.63
CA PHE A 213 -17.94 -17.63 -38.44
C PHE A 213 -18.99 -18.71 -38.18
N SER A 214 -19.95 -18.89 -39.10
CA SER A 214 -21.05 -19.86 -38.98
C SER A 214 -20.59 -21.31 -38.72
N GLY A 215 -19.42 -21.70 -39.22
CA GLY A 215 -18.85 -23.04 -39.02
C GLY A 215 -18.36 -23.35 -37.60
N PHE A 216 -18.28 -22.36 -36.71
CA PHE A 216 -17.82 -22.54 -35.33
C PHE A 216 -18.54 -21.64 -34.31
N SER A 217 -19.77 -21.22 -34.63
CA SER A 217 -20.61 -20.39 -33.75
C SER A 217 -20.87 -21.03 -32.38
N ASP A 218 -20.95 -22.36 -32.30
CA ASP A 218 -21.05 -23.10 -31.05
C ASP A 218 -19.81 -22.93 -30.16
N ALA A 219 -18.62 -22.88 -30.75
CA ALA A 219 -17.38 -22.65 -30.00
C ALA A 219 -17.36 -21.21 -29.43
N ILE A 220 -17.81 -20.23 -30.21
CA ILE A 220 -17.96 -18.83 -29.78
C ILE A 220 -18.96 -18.75 -28.62
N THR A 221 -20.12 -19.39 -28.76
CA THR A 221 -21.19 -19.37 -27.75
C THR A 221 -20.76 -20.06 -26.46
N LYS A 222 -20.03 -21.18 -26.56
CA LYS A 222 -19.48 -21.89 -25.39
C LYS A 222 -18.42 -21.05 -24.66
N ALA A 223 -17.51 -20.42 -25.40
CA ALA A 223 -16.52 -19.52 -24.81
C ALA A 223 -17.19 -18.32 -24.12
N SER A 224 -18.18 -17.70 -24.78
CA SER A 224 -19.00 -16.62 -24.22
C SER A 224 -19.72 -17.01 -22.93
N GLY A 225 -20.33 -18.20 -22.90
CA GLY A 225 -21.02 -18.71 -21.72
C GLY A 225 -20.07 -18.95 -20.54
N ASN A 226 -18.89 -19.51 -20.81
CA ASN A 226 -17.88 -19.75 -19.78
C ASN A 226 -17.31 -18.42 -19.24
N ILE A 227 -16.97 -17.48 -20.12
CA ILE A 227 -16.39 -16.20 -19.69
C ILE A 227 -17.40 -15.36 -18.92
N SER A 228 -18.67 -15.36 -19.33
CA SER A 228 -19.73 -14.64 -18.63
C SER A 228 -19.89 -15.11 -17.18
N LYS A 229 -19.86 -16.43 -16.94
CA LYS A 229 -19.89 -17.01 -15.59
C LYS A 229 -18.68 -16.58 -14.76
N MET A 230 -17.50 -16.55 -15.38
CA MET A 230 -16.25 -16.20 -14.71
C MET A 230 -16.13 -14.72 -14.36
N GLN A 231 -16.70 -13.87 -15.19
CA GLN A 231 -16.65 -12.42 -15.04
C GLN A 231 -17.78 -11.88 -14.15
N GLY A 232 -18.81 -12.66 -13.84
CA GLY A 232 -19.88 -12.23 -12.94
C GLY A 232 -19.42 -12.15 -11.48
N PHE A 233 -19.61 -11.01 -10.82
CA PHE A 233 -19.35 -10.84 -9.39
C PHE A 233 -20.36 -9.85 -8.77
N CYS A 234 -21.12 -10.29 -7.76
CA CYS A 234 -22.19 -9.50 -7.15
C CYS A 234 -23.20 -8.92 -8.15
N GLY A 235 -23.45 -9.63 -9.25
CA GLY A 235 -24.34 -9.17 -10.35
C GLY A 235 -23.68 -8.22 -11.36
N LEU A 236 -22.43 -7.79 -11.14
CA LEU A 236 -21.67 -6.97 -12.06
C LEU A 236 -20.72 -7.83 -12.91
N ASN A 237 -20.41 -7.40 -14.13
CA ASN A 237 -19.29 -7.94 -14.88
C ASN A 237 -17.99 -7.23 -14.43
N ILE A 238 -16.98 -8.00 -14.05
CA ILE A 238 -15.68 -7.47 -13.58
C ILE A 238 -14.90 -6.69 -14.64
N ALA A 239 -15.19 -6.89 -15.93
CA ALA A 239 -14.56 -6.21 -17.04
C ALA A 239 -15.19 -4.83 -17.34
N ASP A 240 -16.40 -4.59 -16.83
CA ASP A 240 -17.12 -3.32 -16.98
C ASP A 240 -16.69 -2.29 -15.95
N GLN A 241 -16.97 -1.01 -16.20
CA GLN A 241 -16.69 0.08 -15.27
C GLN A 241 -17.92 0.36 -14.39
N PRO A 242 -17.76 0.65 -13.09
CA PRO A 242 -18.89 1.02 -12.24
C PRO A 242 -19.70 2.21 -12.76
N LEU A 243 -19.02 3.20 -13.38
CA LEU A 243 -19.67 4.36 -13.97
C LEU A 243 -20.67 3.99 -15.08
N TYR A 244 -20.43 2.91 -15.82
CA TYR A 244 -21.34 2.43 -16.87
C TYR A 244 -22.71 2.07 -16.26
N TYR A 245 -22.75 1.21 -15.23
CA TYR A 245 -23.99 0.81 -14.57
C TYR A 245 -24.74 2.01 -13.95
N ILE A 246 -24.01 2.97 -13.40
CA ILE A 246 -24.59 4.19 -12.84
C ILE A 246 -25.22 5.04 -13.94
N MET A 247 -24.51 5.28 -15.04
CA MET A 247 -25.04 6.05 -16.18
C MET A 247 -26.20 5.34 -16.85
N GLU A 248 -26.15 4.02 -16.97
CA GLU A 248 -27.21 3.19 -17.57
C GLU A 248 -28.53 3.33 -16.78
N PHE A 249 -28.46 3.36 -15.45
CA PHE A 249 -29.61 3.62 -14.59
C PHE A 249 -30.24 5.00 -14.87
N PHE A 250 -29.42 6.05 -14.95
CA PHE A 250 -29.93 7.42 -15.14
C PHE A 250 -30.39 7.73 -16.56
N LYS A 251 -29.74 7.16 -17.59
CA LYS A 251 -30.03 7.48 -19.00
C LYS A 251 -31.05 6.53 -19.62
N ASN A 252 -30.98 5.25 -19.29
CA ASN A 252 -31.71 4.18 -19.98
C ASN A 252 -32.64 3.38 -19.05
N HIS A 253 -32.86 3.86 -17.81
CA HIS A 253 -33.65 3.17 -16.79
C HIS A 253 -33.17 1.73 -16.52
N GLY A 254 -31.85 1.53 -16.51
CA GLY A 254 -31.22 0.26 -16.13
C GLY A 254 -31.52 -0.17 -14.69
N SER A 255 -30.98 -1.31 -14.26
CA SER A 255 -31.25 -1.86 -12.92
C SER A 255 -30.72 -0.98 -11.79
N LEU A 256 -31.62 -0.47 -10.94
CA LEU A 256 -31.27 0.27 -9.72
C LEU A 256 -30.35 -0.53 -8.80
N LEU A 257 -30.59 -1.85 -8.66
CA LEU A 257 -29.77 -2.70 -7.81
C LEU A 257 -28.32 -2.75 -8.29
N LEU A 258 -28.11 -2.92 -9.60
CA LEU A 258 -26.75 -2.95 -10.17
C LEU A 258 -26.06 -1.60 -10.04
N ALA A 259 -26.78 -0.49 -10.22
CA ALA A 259 -26.24 0.85 -9.99
C ALA A 259 -25.80 1.07 -8.53
N ILE A 260 -26.59 0.58 -7.56
CA ILE A 260 -26.23 0.64 -6.13
C ILE A 260 -24.98 -0.19 -5.86
N VAL A 261 -24.93 -1.45 -6.32
CA VAL A 261 -23.76 -2.31 -6.13
C VAL A 261 -22.51 -1.72 -6.80
N ALA A 262 -22.65 -1.13 -7.99
CA ALA A 262 -21.57 -0.43 -8.67
C ALA A 262 -21.08 0.80 -7.88
N LEU A 263 -21.99 1.60 -7.30
CA LEU A 263 -21.66 2.76 -6.48
C LEU A 263 -20.95 2.37 -5.17
N LEU A 264 -21.25 1.20 -4.60
CA LEU A 264 -20.58 0.72 -3.39
C LEU A 264 -19.08 0.53 -3.61
N ILE A 265 -18.62 0.18 -4.81
CA ILE A 265 -17.20 -0.07 -5.10
C ILE A 265 -16.32 1.17 -4.78
N PRO A 266 -16.52 2.34 -5.42
CA PRO A 266 -15.72 3.52 -5.13
C PRO A 266 -15.94 4.07 -3.71
N VAL A 267 -17.14 3.93 -3.15
CA VAL A 267 -17.43 4.33 -1.76
C VAL A 267 -16.63 3.49 -0.76
N LEU A 268 -16.63 2.16 -0.94
CA LEU A 268 -15.85 1.25 -0.10
C LEU A 268 -14.35 1.46 -0.31
N ALA A 269 -13.89 1.70 -1.53
CA ALA A 269 -12.49 2.02 -1.81
C ALA A 269 -12.07 3.29 -1.05
N TRP A 270 -12.88 4.35 -1.10
CA TRP A 270 -12.63 5.57 -0.33
C TRP A 270 -12.62 5.32 1.18
N ALA A 271 -13.66 4.65 1.70
CA ALA A 271 -13.84 4.41 3.13
C ALA A 271 -12.71 3.54 3.72
N THR A 272 -12.32 2.49 3.01
CA THR A 272 -11.21 1.61 3.41
C THR A 272 -9.85 2.31 3.29
N GLN A 273 -9.67 3.21 2.32
CA GLN A 273 -8.45 4.00 2.22
C GLN A 273 -8.35 5.05 3.33
N MET A 274 -9.48 5.69 3.70
CA MET A 274 -9.60 6.53 4.89
C MET A 274 -9.24 5.77 6.17
N LEU A 275 -9.75 4.54 6.31
CA LEU A 275 -9.43 3.68 7.46
C LEU A 275 -7.93 3.39 7.54
N ASN A 276 -7.30 3.01 6.43
CA ASN A 276 -5.85 2.77 6.38
C ASN A 276 -5.05 3.99 6.83
N LEU A 277 -5.43 5.20 6.42
CA LEU A 277 -4.75 6.45 6.83
C LEU A 277 -4.88 6.74 8.32
N LYS A 278 -6.02 6.39 8.94
CA LYS A 278 -6.23 6.52 10.40
C LYS A 278 -5.41 5.50 11.18
N LEU A 279 -5.19 4.32 10.61
CA LEU A 279 -4.41 3.24 11.23
C LEU A 279 -2.90 3.39 10.99
N MET A 280 -2.45 4.24 10.06
CA MET A 280 -1.03 4.56 9.93
C MET A 280 -0.60 5.57 11.00
N PRO A 281 0.50 5.32 11.75
CA PRO A 281 1.08 6.30 12.66
C PRO A 281 1.40 7.58 11.90
N GLN A 282 0.60 8.61 12.15
CA GLN A 282 0.82 9.90 11.52
C GLN A 282 1.90 10.65 12.31
N ALA A 283 2.90 11.15 11.61
CA ALA A 283 3.78 12.17 12.15
C ALA A 283 2.94 13.40 12.50
N ALA A 284 3.07 13.91 13.72
CA ALA A 284 2.38 15.14 14.12
C ALA A 284 2.79 16.29 13.17
N THR A 285 1.85 16.84 12.39
CA THR A 285 2.11 17.99 11.53
C THR A 285 1.76 19.28 12.26
N GLN A 286 2.65 20.28 12.27
CA GLN A 286 2.34 21.61 12.79
C GLN A 286 1.31 22.35 11.91
N PRO A 287 0.50 23.26 12.50
CA PRO A 287 -0.19 24.30 11.74
C PRO A 287 0.85 25.19 11.07
N ALA A 288 0.59 25.53 9.80
CA ALA A 288 1.47 26.38 9.01
C ALA A 288 1.45 27.82 9.53
N ASP A 289 2.54 28.26 10.17
CA ASP A 289 2.96 29.65 10.04
C ASP A 289 3.78 29.74 8.76
N GLY A 290 3.40 30.67 7.88
CA GLY A 290 3.86 30.73 6.50
C GLY A 290 5.37 30.89 6.36
N ASN A 291 5.92 30.25 5.31
CA ASN A 291 7.25 30.45 4.69
C ASN A 291 8.43 29.54 5.04
N ASP A 292 8.26 28.23 5.20
CA ASP A 292 9.43 27.32 5.32
C ASP A 292 9.37 26.01 4.50
N GLN A 293 10.54 25.54 4.06
CA GLN A 293 10.78 24.25 3.37
C GLN A 293 10.27 23.05 4.19
N ALA A 294 10.26 23.16 5.53
CA ALA A 294 9.70 22.17 6.45
C ALA A 294 8.16 22.12 6.37
N SER A 295 7.51 23.28 6.27
CA SER A 295 6.07 23.39 6.05
C SER A 295 5.67 22.83 4.68
N ALA A 296 6.53 22.94 3.66
CA ALA A 296 6.30 22.34 2.36
C ALA A 296 6.23 20.81 2.40
N MET A 297 7.11 20.14 3.17
CA MET A 297 7.07 18.67 3.33
C MET A 297 5.84 18.20 4.12
N ALA A 298 5.49 18.89 5.21
CA ALA A 298 4.31 18.58 6.01
C ALA A 298 3.00 18.80 5.22
N ASN A 299 2.91 19.91 4.47
CA ASN A 299 1.77 20.20 3.61
C ASN A 299 1.68 19.21 2.44
N SER A 300 2.81 18.79 1.86
CA SER A 300 2.83 17.75 0.84
C SER A 300 2.25 16.42 1.35
N MET A 301 2.66 15.99 2.55
CA MET A 301 2.12 14.78 3.19
C MET A 301 0.62 14.90 3.50
N LYS A 302 0.16 16.07 4.00
CA LYS A 302 -1.26 16.33 4.25
C LYS A 302 -2.08 16.28 2.97
N THR A 303 -1.61 16.95 1.91
CA THR A 303 -2.25 16.92 0.60
C THR A 303 -2.29 15.50 0.04
N MET A 304 -1.20 14.74 0.14
CA MET A 304 -1.15 13.34 -0.28
C MET A 304 -2.20 12.49 0.45
N ASN A 305 -2.27 12.61 1.79
CA ASN A 305 -3.23 11.87 2.61
C ASN A 305 -4.69 12.27 2.33
N MET A 306 -4.94 13.52 1.95
CA MET A 306 -6.30 14.00 1.63
C MET A 306 -6.74 13.62 0.20
N VAL A 307 -5.83 13.73 -0.77
CA VAL A 307 -6.14 13.56 -2.20
C VAL A 307 -6.15 12.10 -2.61
N MET A 308 -5.23 11.28 -2.11
CA MET A 308 -5.07 9.90 -2.55
C MET A 308 -6.36 9.04 -2.39
N PRO A 309 -7.14 9.15 -1.30
CA PRO A 309 -8.42 8.45 -1.14
C PRO A 309 -9.49 8.93 -2.14
N LEU A 310 -9.53 10.22 -2.46
CA LEU A 310 -10.43 10.77 -3.47
C LEU A 310 -10.05 10.27 -4.87
N MET A 311 -8.75 10.24 -5.19
CA MET A 311 -8.24 9.67 -6.42
C MET A 311 -8.54 8.17 -6.53
N SER A 312 -8.39 7.42 -5.44
CA SER A 312 -8.77 6.01 -5.37
C SER A 312 -10.25 5.80 -5.68
N ALA A 313 -11.13 6.66 -5.14
CA ALA A 313 -12.57 6.60 -5.43
C ALA A 313 -12.82 6.90 -6.92
N PHE A 314 -12.22 7.97 -7.46
CA PHE A 314 -12.32 8.35 -8.87
C PHE A 314 -11.84 7.25 -9.82
N PHE A 315 -10.71 6.61 -9.52
CA PHE A 315 -10.22 5.47 -10.29
C PHE A 315 -11.18 4.29 -10.22
N CYS A 316 -11.77 4.01 -9.05
CA CYS A 316 -12.76 2.94 -8.94
C CYS A 316 -14.08 3.25 -9.67
N PHE A 317 -14.39 4.51 -9.99
CA PHE A 317 -15.50 4.82 -10.91
C PHE A 317 -15.17 4.49 -12.36
N THR A 318 -13.93 4.75 -12.78
CA THR A 318 -13.53 4.77 -14.20
C THR A 318 -12.78 3.51 -14.65
N PHE A 319 -12.30 2.69 -13.73
CA PHE A 319 -11.61 1.44 -14.04
C PHE A 319 -12.54 0.23 -13.95
N PRO A 320 -12.15 -0.92 -14.54
CA PRO A 320 -12.94 -2.14 -14.45
C PRO A 320 -13.23 -2.54 -12.99
N VAL A 321 -14.44 -3.07 -12.75
CA VAL A 321 -14.92 -3.56 -11.47
C VAL A 321 -13.92 -4.51 -10.81
N GLY A 322 -13.27 -5.39 -11.57
CA GLY A 322 -12.23 -6.30 -11.06
C GLY A 322 -11.09 -5.60 -10.34
N LEU A 323 -10.66 -4.43 -10.83
CA LEU A 323 -9.64 -3.63 -10.18
C LEU A 323 -10.16 -2.96 -8.91
N GLY A 324 -11.42 -2.54 -8.90
CA GLY A 324 -12.10 -2.03 -7.71
C GLY A 324 -12.22 -3.09 -6.60
N ILE A 325 -12.57 -4.33 -6.96
CA ILE A 325 -12.61 -5.47 -6.04
C ILE A 325 -11.23 -5.68 -5.40
N TYR A 326 -10.17 -5.68 -6.19
CA TYR A 326 -8.80 -5.74 -5.67
C TYR A 326 -8.50 -4.59 -4.71
N TRP A 327 -8.87 -3.36 -5.07
CA TRP A 327 -8.59 -2.19 -4.24
C TRP A 327 -9.24 -2.31 -2.86
N ILE A 328 -10.50 -2.73 -2.81
CA ILE A 328 -11.25 -2.95 -1.58
C ILE A 328 -10.68 -4.13 -0.79
N ALA A 329 -10.51 -5.29 -1.43
CA ALA A 329 -10.00 -6.49 -0.76
C ALA A 329 -8.61 -6.24 -0.16
N SER A 330 -7.71 -5.64 -0.93
CA SER A 330 -6.37 -5.28 -0.47
C SER A 330 -6.41 -4.24 0.66
N ALA A 331 -7.29 -3.25 0.59
CA ALA A 331 -7.43 -2.24 1.63
C ALA A 331 -7.96 -2.83 2.95
N VAL A 332 -8.93 -3.76 2.88
CA VAL A 332 -9.45 -4.49 4.04
C VAL A 332 -8.36 -5.35 4.68
N VAL A 333 -7.62 -6.13 3.88
CA VAL A 333 -6.52 -6.97 4.40
C VAL A 333 -5.45 -6.10 5.03
N ARG A 334 -5.03 -5.01 4.37
CA ARG A 334 -4.10 -4.03 4.95
C ARG A 334 -4.61 -3.47 6.26
N SER A 335 -5.87 -3.05 6.34
CA SER A 335 -6.44 -2.50 7.58
C SER A 335 -6.42 -3.53 8.72
N ALA A 336 -6.75 -4.79 8.43
CA ALA A 336 -6.68 -5.87 9.41
C ALA A 336 -5.24 -6.15 9.88
N GLN A 337 -4.29 -6.23 8.94
CA GLN A 337 -2.86 -6.39 9.24
C GLN A 337 -2.35 -5.21 10.07
N GLN A 338 -2.65 -3.98 9.65
CA GLN A 338 -2.26 -2.75 10.30
C GLN A 338 -2.79 -2.70 11.74
N PHE A 339 -4.05 -3.05 11.95
CA PHE A 339 -4.66 -3.13 13.26
C PHE A 339 -3.93 -4.16 14.16
N ALA A 340 -3.68 -5.37 13.64
CA ALA A 340 -2.97 -6.42 14.38
C ALA A 340 -1.52 -6.03 14.71
N ILE A 341 -0.80 -5.47 13.75
CA ILE A 341 0.59 -5.02 13.90
C ILE A 341 0.64 -3.88 14.92
N ASN A 342 -0.20 -2.85 14.80
CA ASN A 342 -0.24 -1.74 15.76
C ASN A 342 -0.48 -2.25 17.18
N ARG A 343 -1.48 -3.11 17.36
CA ARG A 343 -1.79 -3.72 18.66
C ARG A 343 -0.60 -4.51 19.24
N HIS A 344 0.23 -5.11 18.41
CA HIS A 344 1.47 -5.77 18.84
C HIS A 344 2.59 -4.76 19.14
N LEU A 345 2.81 -3.77 18.27
CA LEU A 345 3.83 -2.74 18.44
C LEU A 345 3.57 -1.84 19.66
N ASP A 346 2.31 -1.60 20.03
CA ASP A 346 1.93 -0.78 21.19
C ASP A 346 2.24 -1.45 22.52
N LYS A 347 2.44 -2.77 22.53
CA LYS A 347 2.88 -3.52 23.70
C LYS A 347 4.41 -3.55 23.87
N MET A 348 5.17 -3.18 22.85
CA MET A 348 6.62 -3.15 22.91
C MET A 348 7.14 -1.80 23.41
N ASN A 349 8.19 -1.82 24.24
CA ASN A 349 8.87 -0.61 24.64
C ASN A 349 9.71 -0.07 23.47
N ILE A 350 9.66 1.24 23.24
CA ILE A 350 10.43 1.93 22.20
C ILE A 350 11.93 1.72 22.41
N ASP A 351 12.38 1.72 23.66
CA ASP A 351 13.78 1.50 24.00
C ASP A 351 14.26 0.11 23.52
N ASP A 352 13.39 -0.90 23.61
CA ASP A 352 13.71 -2.25 23.12
C ASP A 352 13.86 -2.27 21.58
N LEU A 353 12.97 -1.57 20.86
CA LEU A 353 13.08 -1.45 19.39
C LEU A 353 14.36 -0.71 18.97
N VAL A 354 14.70 0.38 19.66
CA VAL A 354 15.92 1.14 19.40
C VAL A 354 17.14 0.27 19.66
N ASN A 355 17.18 -0.42 20.81
CA ASN A 355 18.27 -1.34 21.16
C ASN A 355 18.42 -2.49 20.14
N GLU A 356 17.31 -3.06 19.67
CA GLU A 356 17.31 -4.10 18.63
C GLU A 356 17.92 -3.57 17.31
N ASN A 357 17.52 -2.37 16.89
CA ASN A 357 18.03 -1.73 15.68
C ASN A 357 19.52 -1.38 15.80
N MET A 358 19.95 -0.84 16.94
CA MET A 358 21.36 -0.51 17.20
C MET A 358 22.26 -1.76 17.14
N LYS A 359 21.84 -2.86 17.79
CA LYS A 359 22.55 -4.15 17.70
C LYS A 359 22.69 -4.66 16.26
N LYS A 360 21.63 -4.52 15.45
CA LYS A 360 21.66 -4.91 14.03
C LYS A 360 22.63 -4.06 13.22
N ILE A 361 22.67 -2.75 13.47
CA ILE A 361 23.61 -1.85 12.81
C ILE A 361 25.04 -2.19 13.22
N GLU A 362 25.31 -2.37 14.51
CA GLU A 362 26.63 -2.74 15.03
C GLU A 362 27.11 -4.08 14.46
N ALA A 363 26.25 -5.10 14.41
CA ALA A 363 26.57 -6.38 13.80
C ALA A 363 26.90 -6.25 12.31
N LYS A 364 26.17 -5.40 11.57
CA LYS A 364 26.47 -5.12 10.16
C LYS A 364 27.80 -4.39 10.00
N ARG A 365 28.08 -3.39 10.83
CA ARG A 365 29.33 -2.63 10.80
C ARG A 365 30.54 -3.47 11.19
N ALA A 366 30.39 -4.37 12.16
CA ALA A 366 31.41 -5.35 12.53
C ALA A 366 31.74 -6.29 11.36
N LYS A 367 30.72 -6.76 10.63
CA LYS A 367 30.91 -7.56 9.39
C LYS A 367 31.61 -6.78 8.28
N GLU A 368 31.41 -5.46 8.24
CA GLU A 368 32.06 -4.55 7.29
C GLU A 368 33.44 -4.07 7.79
N GLY A 369 33.94 -4.54 8.94
CA GLY A 369 35.24 -4.15 9.50
C GLY A 369 35.30 -2.70 10.01
N LEU A 370 34.15 -2.04 10.16
CA LEU A 370 34.04 -0.65 10.60
C LEU A 370 34.01 -0.56 12.14
N PRO A 371 34.65 0.46 12.75
CA PRO A 371 34.63 0.65 14.20
C PRO A 371 33.20 0.85 14.71
N PRO A 372 32.86 0.47 15.97
CA PRO A 372 31.51 0.58 16.52
C PRO A 372 30.99 2.02 16.47
N GLN A 373 29.65 2.17 16.41
CA GLN A 373 29.05 3.49 16.25
C GLN A 373 29.21 4.23 17.55
N LYS A 374 30.18 5.15 17.59
CA LYS A 374 30.31 6.10 18.68
C LYS A 374 29.01 6.90 18.68
N ILE A 375 28.05 6.51 19.52
CA ILE A 375 26.94 7.39 19.87
C ILE A 375 27.63 8.57 20.55
N THR A 376 27.82 9.66 19.82
CA THR A 376 28.51 10.83 20.36
C THR A 376 27.78 11.22 21.64
N ASN A 377 28.51 11.38 22.75
CA ASN A 377 27.94 11.70 24.06
C ASN A 377 26.98 12.92 24.06
N GLN A 378 27.02 13.76 23.03
CA GLN A 378 26.04 14.82 22.76
C GLN A 378 24.59 14.32 22.58
N ALA A 379 24.37 13.14 22.00
CA ALA A 379 23.03 12.57 21.83
C ALA A 379 22.38 12.17 23.18
N HIS A 380 23.19 11.74 24.16
CA HIS A 380 22.73 11.44 25.52
C HIS A 380 22.61 12.69 26.41
N GLN A 381 23.43 13.73 26.17
CA GLN A 381 23.34 14.99 26.93
C GLN A 381 22.03 15.75 26.67
N SER A 382 21.52 15.72 25.43
CA SER A 382 20.25 16.36 25.09
C SER A 382 19.01 15.65 25.68
N ALA A 383 19.10 14.35 26.00
CA ALA A 383 17.99 13.59 26.58
C ALA A 383 17.83 13.80 28.10
N LYS A 384 18.90 14.16 28.82
CA LYS A 384 18.84 14.41 30.28
C LYS A 384 17.98 15.63 30.64
N ASN A 385 17.72 16.53 29.69
CA ASN A 385 16.89 17.73 29.88
C ASN A 385 15.48 17.64 29.27
N ILE A 386 15.12 16.56 28.57
CA ILE A 386 13.79 16.43 27.94
C ILE A 386 12.81 15.67 28.84
N ASN A 387 13.29 14.93 29.85
CA ASN A 387 12.45 14.22 30.83
C ASN A 387 12.13 15.04 32.10
N LYS A 388 12.03 16.37 31.99
CA LYS A 388 11.31 17.17 32.99
C LYS A 388 9.91 17.43 32.43
N PRO A 389 8.83 17.02 33.12
CA PRO A 389 7.50 17.48 32.73
C PRO A 389 7.52 19.01 32.72
N VAL A 390 7.09 19.59 31.61
CA VAL A 390 6.86 21.02 31.49
C VAL A 390 5.88 21.39 32.60
N ILE A 391 6.36 22.12 33.61
CA ILE A 391 5.49 22.75 34.60
C ILE A 391 4.64 23.75 33.81
N ASN A 392 3.36 23.41 33.60
CA ASN A 392 2.37 24.33 33.08
C ASN A 392 2.33 25.55 34.01
N LYS A 393 2.86 26.66 33.52
CA LYS A 393 2.78 27.96 34.19
C LYS A 393 1.43 28.55 33.84
N GLY A 394 0.39 28.18 34.58
CA GLY A 394 -0.94 28.75 34.43
C GLY A 394 -2.08 27.87 34.92
N ASN A 395 -2.28 27.79 36.24
CA ASN A 395 -3.53 28.20 36.86
C ASN A 395 -3.36 28.19 38.38
N SER A 396 -3.44 29.37 38.97
CA SER A 396 -3.53 29.56 40.41
C SER A 396 -4.91 29.08 40.86
N GLY A 397 -4.94 28.04 41.69
CA GLY A 397 -6.13 27.51 42.36
C GLY A 397 -5.68 26.88 43.68
N ASN A 398 -6.35 27.26 44.76
CA ASN A 398 -5.81 27.42 46.11
C ASN A 398 -5.38 26.15 46.91
N ASN A 399 -5.00 25.03 46.27
CA ASN A 399 -4.62 23.78 46.94
C ASN A 399 -3.35 23.09 46.35
N GLY A 400 -2.48 23.82 45.66
CA GLY A 400 -1.33 23.24 44.94
C GLY A 400 -0.10 22.86 45.79
N ALA A 401 0.02 23.37 47.02
CA ALA A 401 1.19 23.15 47.86
C ALA A 401 1.19 21.78 48.56
N SER A 402 0.04 21.37 49.09
CA SER A 402 -0.13 20.09 49.79
C SER A 402 -0.01 18.88 48.84
N ASP A 403 -0.60 18.99 47.65
CA ASP A 403 -0.62 17.91 46.67
C ASP A 403 0.75 17.69 46.01
N ARG A 404 1.58 18.75 45.93
CA ARG A 404 2.98 18.65 45.50
C ARG A 404 3.87 18.04 46.58
N ALA A 405 3.66 18.38 47.85
CA ALA A 405 4.41 17.81 48.97
C ALA A 405 4.16 16.29 49.09
N GLN A 406 2.88 15.86 49.04
CA GLN A 406 2.52 14.44 49.08
C GLN A 406 3.09 13.63 47.92
N LYS A 407 3.11 14.18 46.69
CA LYS A 407 3.69 13.52 45.51
C LYS A 407 5.21 13.40 45.56
N VAL A 408 5.87 14.35 46.23
CA VAL A 408 7.32 14.34 46.45
C VAL A 408 7.67 13.31 47.53
N ASP A 409 6.93 13.25 48.63
CA ASP A 409 7.14 12.27 49.70
C ASP A 409 6.89 10.83 49.25
N THR A 410 5.82 10.57 48.47
CA THR A 410 5.57 9.24 47.89
C THR A 410 6.61 8.82 46.85
N ALA A 411 7.21 9.78 46.13
CA ALA A 411 8.36 9.51 45.26
C ALA A 411 9.63 9.17 46.07
N TYR A 412 9.84 9.81 47.23
CA TYR A 412 10.93 9.49 48.15
C TYR A 412 10.78 8.12 48.80
N GLU A 413 9.57 7.72 49.19
CA GLU A 413 9.31 6.38 49.74
C GLU A 413 9.56 5.26 48.71
N LYS A 414 9.12 5.45 47.46
CA LYS A 414 9.40 4.50 46.37
C LYS A 414 10.88 4.46 45.99
N ALA A 415 11.61 5.55 46.16
CA ALA A 415 13.05 5.56 45.95
C ALA A 415 13.80 4.73 47.01
N ARG A 416 13.33 4.67 48.26
CA ARG A 416 13.95 3.86 49.34
C ARG A 416 13.85 2.35 49.13
N SER A 417 12.85 1.88 48.40
CA SER A 417 12.61 0.44 48.12
C SER A 417 13.20 -0.02 46.78
N ALA A 418 14.19 0.69 46.24
CA ALA A 418 14.80 0.39 44.95
C ALA A 418 15.53 -0.98 44.92
N LYS A 419 15.32 -1.75 43.84
CA LYS A 419 15.97 -3.06 43.62
C LYS A 419 17.51 -2.95 43.74
N PRO A 420 18.18 -3.91 44.41
CA PRO A 420 19.64 -3.94 44.51
C PRO A 420 20.30 -3.90 43.14
N GLY A 421 21.30 -3.02 42.96
CA GLY A 421 22.03 -2.84 41.69
C GLY A 421 21.44 -1.82 40.71
N SER A 422 20.22 -1.30 40.95
CA SER A 422 19.62 -0.25 40.14
C SER A 422 20.32 1.11 40.31
N ILE A 423 20.17 2.00 39.32
CA ILE A 423 20.72 3.38 39.38
C ILE A 423 20.14 4.14 40.57
N THR A 424 18.86 3.93 40.90
CA THR A 424 18.20 4.51 42.07
C THR A 424 18.82 4.03 43.38
N ALA A 425 19.18 2.74 43.49
CA ALA A 425 19.88 2.23 44.66
C ALA A 425 21.29 2.83 44.81
N LYS A 426 22.03 3.02 43.71
CA LYS A 426 23.34 3.70 43.72
C LYS A 426 23.23 5.18 44.08
N ALA A 427 22.19 5.87 43.61
CA ALA A 427 21.91 7.26 43.96
C ALA A 427 21.58 7.42 45.46
N ASN A 428 20.83 6.48 46.04
CA ASN A 428 20.57 6.46 47.48
C ASN A 428 21.84 6.28 48.30
N LEU A 429 22.77 5.41 47.88
CA LEU A 429 24.04 5.20 48.57
C LEU A 429 24.91 6.47 48.60
N VAL A 430 24.96 7.21 47.50
CA VAL A 430 25.69 8.50 47.43
C VAL A 430 25.01 9.55 48.32
N ARG A 431 23.68 9.63 48.29
CA ARG A 431 22.93 10.53 49.17
C ARG A 431 23.15 10.20 50.65
N ASP A 432 23.09 8.92 51.02
CA ASP A 432 23.31 8.47 52.40
C ASP A 432 24.75 8.71 52.87
N PHE A 433 25.71 8.72 51.95
CA PHE A 433 27.09 9.11 52.20
C PHE A 433 27.20 10.63 52.44
N ASP A 434 26.56 11.44 51.59
CA ASP A 434 26.55 12.90 51.74
C ASP A 434 25.81 13.36 53.02
N GLU A 435 24.70 12.71 53.38
CA GLU A 435 23.96 13.00 54.62
C GLU A 435 24.75 12.61 55.88
N ARG A 436 25.53 11.52 55.83
CA ARG A 436 26.44 11.13 56.91
C ARG A 436 27.61 12.10 57.06
N ASN A 437 28.09 12.66 55.96
CA ASN A 437 29.20 13.61 55.96
C ASN A 437 28.78 15.07 56.23
N LYS A 438 27.49 15.40 56.10
CA LYS A 438 26.93 16.71 56.53
C LYS A 438 26.64 16.81 58.02
N LYS A 439 26.66 15.70 58.75
CA LYS A 439 26.42 15.63 60.21
C LYS A 439 27.70 15.52 61.05
N LYS A 440 28.87 15.70 60.43
CA LYS A 440 30.16 15.97 61.09
C LYS A 440 30.56 17.39 60.74
#